data_AF-A0A7Y6E491-F1
#
_entry.id   AF-A0A7Y6E491-F1
#
_cell.length_a   1.000
_cell.length_b   1.000
_cell.length_c   1.000
_cell.angle_alpha   90.00
_cell.angle_beta   90.00
_cell.angle_gamma   90.00
#
_symmetry.space_group_name_H-M   'P 1'
#
loop_
_entity.id
_entity.type
_entity.pdbx_description
1 polymer ?
#
loop_
_entity_poly.entity_id
_entity_poly.type
_entity_poly.pdbx_seq_one_letter_code
_entity_poly.pdbx_strand_id
1 'polypeptide(L)'
;DADDASAAGTDHLVGLEAARRAIRVDGELRPLTTPAHVLELTSRANIAVGDQTPWGVGTHLARALPGTTVARAGLTTFGLVDTQLAAAAGRPLVVVVRDLHRNVAAADLLAGLVAARPDTIVVEMGLPYGDARGLTRIATHGAARVCGIAAAETLTGRTLGL
;
A
#
# COMPACT_ATOMS: atom_id res chain seq x y z
N ASP A 1 18.55 23.47 18.17
CA ASP A 1 17.52 22.50 18.60
C ASP A 1 16.08 22.89 18.26
N ALA A 2 15.58 24.09 18.60
CA ALA A 2 14.21 24.49 18.22
C ALA A 2 14.03 24.77 16.71
N ASP A 3 15.02 25.41 16.06
CA ASP A 3 14.97 25.73 14.62
C ASP A 3 15.00 24.45 13.75
N ASP A 4 15.83 23.47 14.13
CA ASP A 4 16.00 22.22 13.38
C ASP A 4 14.75 21.33 13.41
N ALA A 5 14.04 21.30 14.55
CA ALA A 5 12.76 20.61 14.67
C ALA A 5 11.65 21.27 13.83
N SER A 6 11.66 22.61 13.72
CA SER A 6 10.69 23.37 12.93
C SER A 6 10.90 23.23 11.42
N ALA A 7 12.16 23.19 10.98
CA ALA A 7 12.56 22.93 9.60
C ALA A 7 12.20 21.49 9.20
N ALA A 8 12.53 20.50 10.04
CA ALA A 8 12.16 19.10 9.80
C ALA A 8 10.64 18.89 9.74
N GLY A 9 9.87 19.61 10.57
CA GLY A 9 8.40 19.61 10.50
C GLY A 9 7.86 20.23 9.21
N THR A 10 8.46 21.33 8.75
CA THR A 10 8.08 21.99 7.48
C THR A 10 8.43 21.12 6.27
N ASP A 11 9.62 20.52 6.24
CA ASP A 11 10.04 19.59 5.20
C ASP A 11 9.14 18.35 5.14
N HIS A 12 8.67 17.87 6.30
CA HIS A 12 7.73 16.76 6.37
C HIS A 12 6.37 17.11 5.73
N LEU A 13 5.85 18.32 6.01
CA LEU A 13 4.61 18.81 5.41
C LEU A 13 4.73 19.02 3.90
N VAL A 14 5.85 19.58 3.44
CA VAL A 14 6.14 19.72 2.00
C VAL A 14 6.24 18.36 1.33
N GLY A 15 6.92 17.39 1.97
CA GLY A 15 7.02 16.02 1.48
C GLY A 15 5.66 15.31 1.40
N LEU A 16 4.78 15.54 2.38
CA LEU A 16 3.42 14.99 2.35
C LEU A 16 2.57 15.62 1.26
N GLU A 17 2.64 16.93 1.07
CA GLU A 17 1.93 17.62 -0.01
C GLU A 17 2.40 17.15 -1.39
N ALA A 18 3.71 16.97 -1.57
CA ALA A 18 4.27 16.37 -2.78
C ALA A 18 3.75 14.93 -2.99
N ALA A 19 3.73 14.11 -1.93
CA ALA A 19 3.22 12.74 -1.99
C ALA A 19 1.74 12.68 -2.38
N ARG A 20 0.89 13.57 -1.82
CA ARG A 20 -0.53 13.69 -2.20
C ARG A 20 -0.71 14.02 -3.67
N ARG A 21 0.05 14.99 -4.19
CA ARG A 21 0.01 15.39 -5.60
C ARG A 21 0.53 14.31 -6.55
N ALA A 22 1.41 13.44 -6.07
CA ALA A 22 1.98 12.35 -6.85
C ALA A 22 1.04 11.14 -7.01
N ILE A 23 -0.05 11.05 -6.23
CA ILE A 23 -0.99 9.94 -6.32
C ILE A 23 -1.63 9.91 -7.70
N ARG A 24 -1.61 8.73 -8.31
CA ARG A 24 -2.41 8.40 -9.50
C ARG A 24 -3.34 7.23 -9.17
N VAL A 25 -4.59 7.36 -9.59
CA VAL A 25 -5.61 6.33 -9.42
C VAL A 25 -6.06 5.88 -10.81
N ASP A 26 -5.96 4.58 -11.06
CA ASP A 26 -6.57 3.92 -12.21
C ASP A 26 -7.80 3.13 -11.75
N GLY A 27 -8.81 3.05 -12.62
CA GLY A 27 -10.08 2.39 -12.33
C GLY A 27 -10.98 3.20 -11.40
N GLU A 28 -12.01 2.54 -10.85
CA GLU A 28 -12.94 3.15 -9.90
C GLU A 28 -12.48 2.86 -8.47
N LEU A 29 -12.21 3.92 -7.69
CA LEU A 29 -11.92 3.80 -6.26
C LEU A 29 -13.11 4.32 -5.45
N ARG A 30 -13.80 3.41 -4.76
CA ARG A 30 -14.78 3.78 -3.72
C ARG A 30 -14.07 3.90 -2.37
N PRO A 31 -14.18 5.03 -1.65
CA PRO A 31 -13.55 5.20 -0.36
C PRO A 31 -13.91 4.09 0.63
N LEU A 32 -12.90 3.53 1.29
CA LEU A 32 -13.06 2.53 2.33
C LEU A 32 -13.65 3.16 3.59
N THR A 33 -14.80 2.67 4.01
CA THR A 33 -15.50 3.06 5.24
C THR A 33 -15.48 1.98 6.31
N THR A 34 -14.99 0.78 5.97
CA THR A 34 -14.88 -0.38 6.85
C THR A 34 -13.44 -0.90 6.90
N PRO A 35 -13.04 -1.58 7.99
CA PRO A 35 -11.69 -2.11 8.12
C PRO A 35 -11.31 -3.08 6.99
N ALA A 36 -10.10 -2.94 6.46
CA ALA A 36 -9.60 -3.77 5.36
C ALA A 36 -8.70 -4.91 5.86
N HIS A 37 -8.43 -5.88 4.98
CA HIS A 37 -7.24 -6.71 5.09
C HIS A 37 -6.18 -6.17 4.13
N VAL A 38 -5.00 -5.86 4.66
CA VAL A 38 -3.88 -5.32 3.88
C VAL A 38 -2.79 -6.38 3.77
N LEU A 39 -2.44 -6.76 2.54
CA LEU A 39 -1.29 -7.60 2.24
C LEU A 39 -0.14 -6.71 1.73
N GLU A 40 0.95 -6.62 2.48
CA GLU A 40 2.18 -5.94 2.04
C GLU A 40 3.18 -6.99 1.53
N LEU A 41 3.40 -7.04 0.22
CA LEU A 41 4.33 -7.99 -0.40
C LEU A 41 5.77 -7.51 -0.27
N THR A 42 6.59 -8.26 0.48
CA THR A 42 8.01 -7.97 0.66
C THR A 42 8.84 -8.67 -0.41
N SER A 43 9.71 -7.92 -1.11
CA SER A 43 10.73 -8.50 -1.98
C SER A 43 11.94 -8.97 -1.15
N ARG A 44 12.79 -9.86 -1.69
CA ARG A 44 14.04 -10.28 -1.02
C ARG A 44 14.95 -9.11 -0.65
N ALA A 45 15.00 -8.05 -1.47
CA ALA A 45 15.78 -6.86 -1.17
C ALA A 45 15.26 -6.12 0.07
N ASN A 46 13.95 -6.13 0.30
CA ASN A 46 13.33 -5.51 1.49
C ASN A 46 13.61 -6.32 2.77
N ILE A 47 13.83 -7.63 2.67
CA ILE A 47 14.19 -8.48 3.83
C ILE A 47 15.60 -8.12 4.37
N ALA A 48 16.52 -7.73 3.48
CA ALA A 48 17.89 -7.35 3.86
C ALA A 48 17.99 -6.00 4.60
N VAL A 49 16.96 -5.15 4.49
CA VAL A 49 16.88 -3.85 5.20
C VAL A 49 16.38 -4.01 6.64
N GLY A 50 15.92 -5.21 7.01
CA GLY A 50 15.40 -5.53 8.34
C GLY A 50 14.01 -4.96 8.60
N ASP A 51 13.29 -5.60 9.52
CA ASP A 51 11.89 -5.28 9.87
C ASP A 51 11.72 -3.93 10.61
N GLN A 52 12.80 -3.15 10.74
CA GLN A 52 12.89 -2.03 11.68
C GLN A 52 12.37 -0.69 11.13
N THR A 53 12.22 -0.55 9.81
CA THR A 53 11.59 0.66 9.23
C THR A 53 10.17 0.33 8.77
N PRO A 54 9.12 0.83 9.47
CA PRO A 54 7.75 0.63 9.04
C PRO A 54 7.56 1.23 7.64
N TRP A 55 7.31 0.37 6.67
CA TRP A 55 6.96 0.74 5.30
C TRP A 55 5.54 0.23 4.99
N GLY A 56 5.00 0.66 3.86
CA GLY A 56 3.69 0.24 3.41
C GLY A 56 2.57 1.19 3.81
N VAL A 57 1.33 0.71 3.70
CA VAL A 57 0.10 1.48 3.90
C VAL A 57 -0.66 1.00 5.12
N GLY A 58 -0.47 -0.26 5.51
CA GLY A 58 -1.30 -0.95 6.50
C GLY A 58 -1.33 -0.25 7.85
N THR A 59 -0.18 0.23 8.34
CA THR A 59 -0.12 0.95 9.62
C THR A 59 -0.90 2.27 9.59
N HIS A 60 -0.88 2.99 8.47
CA HIS A 60 -1.62 4.25 8.32
C HIS A 60 -3.11 3.99 8.15
N LEU A 61 -3.47 2.97 7.37
CA LEU A 61 -4.87 2.58 7.18
C LEU A 61 -5.49 2.05 8.48
N ALA A 62 -4.75 1.29 9.29
CA ALA A 62 -5.24 0.78 10.58
C ALA A 62 -5.48 1.89 11.61
N ARG A 63 -4.76 3.02 11.52
CA ARG A 63 -5.07 4.21 12.32
C ARG A 63 -6.36 4.89 11.86
N ALA A 64 -6.59 4.94 10.55
CA ALA A 64 -7.77 5.57 9.96
C ALA A 64 -9.06 4.73 10.12
N LEU A 65 -8.91 3.40 10.10
CA LEU A 65 -9.97 2.40 10.16
C LEU A 65 -9.57 1.29 11.16
N PRO A 66 -9.83 1.48 12.47
CA PRO A 66 -9.51 0.51 13.50
C PRO A 66 -10.13 -0.87 13.22
N GLY A 67 -9.34 -1.93 13.39
CA GLY A 67 -9.70 -3.30 13.02
C GLY A 67 -9.14 -3.76 11.66
N THR A 68 -8.46 -2.87 10.93
CA THR A 68 -7.74 -3.23 9.70
C THR A 68 -6.61 -4.18 10.07
N THR A 69 -6.52 -5.31 9.39
CA THR A 69 -5.46 -6.30 9.60
C THR A 69 -4.36 -6.11 8.57
N VAL A 70 -3.11 -6.35 8.97
CA VAL A 70 -1.94 -6.21 8.09
C VAL A 70 -1.16 -7.52 8.10
N ALA A 71 -1.03 -8.14 6.94
CA ALA A 71 -0.16 -9.27 6.70
C ALA A 71 1.05 -8.81 5.88
N ARG A 72 2.25 -9.27 6.26
CA ARG A 72 3.47 -9.09 5.48
C ARG A 72 3.92 -10.45 5.00
N ALA A 73 4.10 -10.61 3.70
CA ALA A 73 4.47 -11.89 3.13
C ALA A 73 5.55 -11.75 2.07
N GLY A 74 6.52 -12.67 2.14
CA GLY A 74 7.48 -12.87 1.08
C GLY A 74 6.88 -13.72 -0.04
N LEU A 75 7.48 -13.61 -1.22
CA LEU A 75 6.97 -14.24 -2.44
C LEU A 75 7.10 -15.77 -2.49
N THR A 76 7.86 -16.35 -1.56
CA THR A 76 8.09 -17.80 -1.47
C THR A 76 7.11 -18.47 -0.51
N THR A 77 6.14 -17.75 0.04
CA THR A 77 5.15 -18.33 0.97
C THR A 77 4.17 -19.22 0.20
N PHE A 78 4.19 -20.52 0.51
CA PHE A 78 3.25 -21.49 -0.06
C PHE A 78 1.81 -21.20 0.38
N GLY A 79 0.83 -21.38 -0.52
CA GLY A 79 -0.59 -21.17 -0.21
C GLY A 79 -0.97 -19.72 0.11
N LEU A 80 -0.12 -18.75 -0.28
CA LEU A 80 -0.30 -17.35 0.07
C LEU A 80 -1.64 -16.81 -0.45
N VAL A 81 -2.00 -17.07 -1.71
CA VAL A 81 -3.26 -16.61 -2.31
C VAL A 81 -4.46 -17.02 -1.46
N ASP A 82 -4.65 -18.31 -1.22
CA ASP A 82 -5.79 -18.83 -0.46
C ASP A 82 -5.83 -18.28 0.97
N THR A 83 -4.66 -18.18 1.61
CA THR A 83 -4.53 -17.64 2.96
C THR A 83 -4.99 -16.18 3.02
N GLN A 84 -4.57 -15.34 2.07
CA GLN A 84 -4.95 -13.92 2.06
C GLN A 84 -6.41 -13.72 1.65
N LEU A 85 -6.94 -14.55 0.75
CA LEU A 85 -8.36 -14.52 0.40
C LEU A 85 -9.24 -14.86 1.59
N ALA A 86 -8.88 -15.90 2.35
CA ALA A 86 -9.57 -16.29 3.58
C ALA A 86 -9.48 -15.19 4.66
N ALA A 87 -8.30 -14.58 4.86
CA ALA A 87 -8.12 -13.49 5.81
C ALA A 87 -8.92 -12.22 5.43
N ALA A 88 -9.13 -11.99 4.14
CA ALA A 88 -9.96 -10.91 3.62
C ALA A 88 -11.46 -11.29 3.47
N ALA A 89 -11.90 -12.46 3.94
CA ALA A 89 -13.32 -12.82 3.86
C ALA A 89 -14.21 -11.77 4.54
N GLY A 90 -15.23 -11.29 3.81
CA GLY A 90 -16.19 -10.29 4.31
C GLY A 90 -15.63 -8.87 4.47
N ARG A 91 -14.43 -8.55 3.96
CA ARG A 91 -13.84 -7.21 4.04
C ARG A 91 -13.04 -6.83 2.79
N PRO A 92 -12.78 -5.54 2.53
CA PRO A 92 -11.93 -5.12 1.43
C PRO A 92 -10.53 -5.74 1.50
N LEU A 93 -9.99 -6.15 0.35
CA LEU A 93 -8.59 -6.57 0.21
C LEU A 93 -7.78 -5.45 -0.44
N VAL A 94 -6.72 -5.02 0.24
CA VAL A 94 -5.73 -4.08 -0.28
C VAL A 94 -4.40 -4.80 -0.42
N VAL A 95 -3.84 -4.84 -1.62
CA VAL A 95 -2.51 -5.44 -1.86
C VAL A 95 -1.51 -4.33 -2.14
N VAL A 96 -0.53 -4.18 -1.25
CA VAL A 96 0.55 -3.22 -1.37
C VAL A 96 1.78 -3.91 -1.96
N VAL A 97 2.26 -3.37 -3.06
CA VAL A 97 3.39 -3.91 -3.82
C VAL A 97 4.45 -2.84 -3.99
N ARG A 98 5.69 -3.27 -4.23
CA ARG A 98 6.80 -2.38 -4.53
C ARG A 98 7.71 -3.01 -5.57
N ASP A 99 8.12 -2.19 -6.54
CA ASP A 99 9.09 -2.54 -7.58
C ASP A 99 8.69 -3.82 -8.38
N LEU A 100 7.39 -3.95 -8.72
CA LEU A 100 6.86 -5.11 -9.47
C LEU A 100 7.62 -5.38 -10.77
N HIS A 101 8.06 -4.32 -11.48
CA HIS A 101 8.87 -4.42 -12.69
C HIS A 101 10.17 -5.24 -12.52
N ARG A 102 10.67 -5.37 -11.28
CA ARG A 102 11.89 -6.14 -10.97
C ARG A 102 11.58 -7.55 -10.45
N ASN A 103 10.31 -7.90 -10.30
CA ASN A 103 9.91 -9.10 -9.59
C ASN A 103 8.70 -9.79 -10.24
N VAL A 104 9.00 -10.65 -11.21
CA VAL A 104 8.00 -11.46 -11.93
C VAL A 104 7.16 -12.30 -10.97
N ALA A 105 7.76 -12.90 -9.94
CA ALA A 105 7.01 -13.70 -8.96
C ALA A 105 5.99 -12.87 -8.15
N ALA A 106 6.30 -11.60 -7.85
CA ALA A 106 5.35 -10.69 -7.23
C ALA A 106 4.21 -10.31 -8.18
N ALA A 107 4.53 -10.09 -9.46
CA ALA A 107 3.54 -9.80 -10.49
C ALA A 107 2.59 -10.98 -10.71
N ASP A 108 3.10 -12.20 -10.79
CA ASP A 108 2.30 -13.43 -10.96
C ASP A 108 1.38 -13.67 -9.76
N LEU A 109 1.89 -13.49 -8.54
CA LEU A 109 1.10 -13.60 -7.32
C LEU A 109 -0.03 -12.55 -7.28
N LEU A 110 0.28 -11.30 -7.61
CA LEU A 110 -0.72 -10.24 -7.67
C LEU A 110 -1.78 -10.55 -8.73
N ALA A 111 -1.38 -11.03 -9.91
CA ALA A 111 -2.30 -11.43 -10.96
C ALA A 111 -3.24 -12.54 -10.50
N GLY A 112 -2.72 -13.56 -9.79
CA GLY A 112 -3.53 -14.62 -9.20
C GLY A 112 -4.54 -14.12 -8.17
N LEU A 113 -4.13 -13.19 -7.28
CA LEU A 113 -5.03 -12.56 -6.31
C LEU A 113 -6.14 -11.75 -6.98
N VAL A 114 -5.79 -10.90 -7.96
CA VAL A 114 -6.75 -10.07 -8.69
C VAL A 114 -7.71 -10.94 -9.52
N ALA A 115 -7.22 -12.02 -10.14
CA ALA A 115 -8.07 -12.95 -10.87
C ALA A 115 -9.09 -13.66 -9.96
N ALA A 116 -8.67 -14.07 -8.76
CA ALA A 116 -9.55 -14.70 -7.78
C ALA A 116 -10.49 -13.70 -7.07
N ARG A 117 -10.08 -12.43 -6.98
CA ARG A 117 -10.80 -11.37 -6.28
C ARG A 117 -10.69 -10.05 -7.05
N PRO A 118 -11.53 -9.83 -8.07
CA PRO A 118 -11.43 -8.67 -8.96
C PRO A 118 -11.68 -7.31 -8.28
N ASP A 119 -12.29 -7.28 -7.10
CA ASP A 119 -12.47 -6.08 -6.28
C ASP A 119 -11.23 -5.72 -5.43
N THR A 120 -10.11 -6.42 -5.60
CA THR A 120 -8.84 -6.10 -4.94
C THR A 120 -8.35 -4.71 -5.33
N ILE A 121 -8.00 -3.89 -4.33
CA ILE A 121 -7.37 -2.59 -4.54
C ILE A 121 -5.85 -2.77 -4.47
N VAL A 122 -5.14 -2.38 -5.52
CA VAL A 122 -3.67 -2.47 -5.59
C VAL A 122 -3.07 -1.12 -5.20
N VAL A 123 -2.14 -1.10 -4.25
CA VAL A 123 -1.30 0.08 -3.99
C VAL A 123 0.12 -0.22 -4.43
N GLU A 124 0.54 0.42 -5.51
CA GLU A 124 1.89 0.30 -6.04
C GLU A 124 2.78 1.42 -5.50
N MET A 125 3.68 1.03 -4.58
CA MET A 125 4.66 1.91 -3.98
C MET A 125 5.99 1.83 -4.72
N GLY A 126 6.37 2.88 -5.44
CA GLY A 126 7.56 2.91 -6.28
C GLY A 126 7.21 3.30 -7.72
N LEU A 127 7.92 2.73 -8.69
CA LEU A 127 7.64 2.98 -10.11
C LEU A 127 6.43 2.14 -10.57
N PRO A 128 5.33 2.76 -11.02
CA PRO A 128 4.20 2.02 -11.58
C PRO A 128 4.58 1.16 -12.78
N TYR A 129 4.15 -0.10 -12.80
CA TYR A 129 4.46 -1.05 -13.87
C TYR A 129 3.25 -1.89 -14.29
N GLY A 130 3.16 -2.18 -15.59
CA GLY A 130 2.10 -2.99 -16.17
C GLY A 130 0.83 -2.20 -16.50
N ASP A 131 -0.14 -2.90 -17.09
CA ASP A 131 -1.46 -2.35 -17.40
C ASP A 131 -2.39 -2.48 -16.17
N ALA A 132 -3.12 -1.42 -15.87
CA ALA A 132 -4.11 -1.36 -14.78
C ALA A 132 -5.55 -1.49 -15.31
N ARG A 133 -5.75 -1.84 -16.58
CA ARG A 133 -7.09 -2.08 -17.14
C ARG A 133 -7.86 -3.12 -16.33
N GLY A 134 -9.06 -2.73 -15.92
CA GLY A 134 -10.01 -3.62 -15.23
C GLY A 134 -9.72 -3.84 -13.74
N LEU A 135 -8.75 -3.12 -13.16
CA LEU A 135 -8.47 -3.16 -11.72
C LEU A 135 -8.41 -1.74 -11.13
N THR A 136 -8.54 -1.64 -9.81
CA THR A 136 -8.34 -0.38 -9.08
C THR A 136 -6.92 -0.32 -8.58
N ARG A 137 -6.13 0.65 -9.06
CA ARG A 137 -4.73 0.83 -8.66
C ARG A 137 -4.46 2.24 -8.18
N ILE A 138 -3.70 2.34 -7.09
CA ILE A 138 -3.13 3.59 -6.58
C ILE A 138 -1.62 3.52 -6.76
N ALA A 139 -1.05 4.39 -7.58
CA ALA A 139 0.39 4.55 -7.72
C ALA A 139 0.89 5.74 -6.91
N THR A 140 1.86 5.53 -6.02
CA THR A 140 2.37 6.57 -5.12
C THR A 140 3.67 7.23 -5.60
N HIS A 141 4.31 6.68 -6.64
CA HIS A 141 5.59 7.17 -7.20
C HIS A 141 6.75 7.24 -6.19
N GLY A 142 6.60 6.57 -5.04
CA GLY A 142 7.59 6.56 -3.96
C GLY A 142 7.15 5.65 -2.80
N ALA A 143 8.11 5.25 -1.97
CA ALA A 143 7.87 4.32 -0.87
C ALA A 143 8.16 4.91 0.52
N ALA A 144 8.30 6.24 0.61
CA ALA A 144 8.51 6.93 1.88
C ALA A 144 7.26 6.87 2.78
N ARG A 145 7.42 7.14 4.07
CA ARG A 145 6.30 7.19 5.03
C ARG A 145 5.15 8.09 4.56
N VAL A 146 5.48 9.26 4.00
CA VAL A 146 4.48 10.20 3.46
C VAL A 146 3.69 9.62 2.28
N CYS A 147 4.28 8.73 1.49
CA CYS A 147 3.58 8.02 0.41
C CYS A 147 2.55 7.03 0.98
N GLY A 148 2.91 6.32 2.06
CA GLY A 148 1.97 5.43 2.76
C GLY A 148 0.79 6.19 3.38
N ILE A 149 1.03 7.40 3.89
CA ILE A 149 -0.02 8.30 4.41
C ILE A 149 -0.93 8.77 3.27
N ALA A 150 -0.36 9.32 2.19
CA ALA A 150 -1.14 9.78 1.04
C ALA A 150 -1.97 8.65 0.40
N ALA A 151 -1.45 7.42 0.36
CA ALA A 151 -2.19 6.25 -0.08
C ALA A 151 -3.36 5.91 0.86
N ALA A 152 -3.15 5.93 2.19
CA ALA A 152 -4.22 5.71 3.16
C ALA A 152 -5.29 6.81 3.13
N GLU A 153 -4.90 8.07 2.91
CA GLU A 153 -5.83 9.18 2.69
C GLU A 153 -6.68 8.95 1.45
N THR A 154 -6.04 8.54 0.35
CA THR A 154 -6.71 8.23 -0.91
C THR A 154 -7.69 7.06 -0.76
N LEU A 155 -7.26 5.97 -0.10
CA LEU A 155 -8.10 4.80 0.18
C LEU A 155 -9.33 5.15 1.02
N THR A 156 -9.23 6.11 1.94
CA THR A 156 -10.33 6.46 2.86
C THR A 156 -11.12 7.69 2.42
N GLY A 157 -10.68 8.39 1.38
CA GLY A 157 -11.26 9.66 0.94
C GLY A 157 -11.16 10.79 1.97
N ARG A 158 -10.21 10.72 2.90
CA ARG A 158 -10.07 11.66 4.03
C ARG A 158 -8.60 11.98 4.29
N THR A 159 -8.31 13.22 4.70
CA THR A 159 -6.99 13.62 5.18
C THR A 159 -6.73 13.03 6.56
N LEU A 160 -5.55 12.48 6.80
CA LEU A 160 -5.14 11.96 8.10
C LEU A 160 -4.41 13.05 8.87
N GLY A 161 -4.80 13.27 10.13
CA GLY A 161 -4.01 14.08 11.05
C GLY A 161 -2.69 13.38 11.33
N LEU A 162 -1.58 14.12 11.18
CA LEU A 162 -0.24 13.65 11.53
C LEU A 162 0.00 13.72 13.03
#